data_AF-A0A7J4QM75-F1
#
_entry.id   AF-A0A7J4QM75-F1
#
_cell.length_a   1.000
_cell.length_b   1.000
_cell.length_c   1.000
_cell.angle_alpha   90.00
_cell.angle_beta   90.00
_cell.angle_gamma   90.00
#
_symmetry.space_group_name_H-M   'P 1'
#
loop_
_entity.id
_entity.type
_entity.pdbx_description
1 polymer ?
#
loop_
_entity_poly.entity_id
_entity_poly.type
_entity_poly.pdbx_seq_one_letter_code
_entity_poly.pdbx_strand_id
1 'polypeptide(L)'
;QPPDWELFWGIREDVHATVSDIPIQNANQGLYPNCGTSRDYGYGVMGFPTFTFETDDEQFVPGSFESLHDRLAEELDVMRFLINNVWYWRARLDVNALDVSRDAVTLDVTNHGYASTTNASLEYRLADGSVAWASD
;
A
#
# COMPACT_ATOMS: atom_id res chain seq x y z
N GLN A 1 14.72 -0.20 3.58
CA GLN A 1 13.39 -0.55 3.05
C GLN A 1 12.34 -0.01 4.03
N PRO A 2 11.14 0.39 3.56
CA PRO A 2 10.07 0.83 4.46
C PRO A 2 9.57 -0.34 5.33
N PRO A 3 8.98 -0.08 6.52
CA PRO A 3 8.39 -1.12 7.36
C PRO A 3 7.38 -1.99 6.60
N ASP A 4 6.53 -1.40 5.76
CA ASP A 4 5.53 -2.10 4.96
C ASP A 4 6.07 -2.55 3.58
N TRP A 5 7.32 -3.00 3.49
CA TRP A 5 7.92 -3.38 2.20
C TRP A 5 7.14 -4.49 1.48
N GLU A 6 6.51 -5.40 2.24
CA GLU A 6 5.70 -6.51 1.74
C GLU A 6 4.50 -6.01 0.93
N LEU A 7 3.85 -4.94 1.38
CA LEU A 7 2.76 -4.28 0.65
C LEU A 7 3.25 -3.81 -0.73
N PHE A 8 4.36 -3.10 -0.77
CA PHE A 8 4.89 -2.55 -2.04
C PHE A 8 5.39 -3.65 -2.98
N TRP A 9 5.90 -4.76 -2.44
CA TRP A 9 6.29 -5.93 -3.23
C TRP A 9 5.07 -6.68 -3.78
N GLY A 10 4.05 -6.92 -2.96
CA GLY A 10 2.81 -7.55 -3.43
C GLY A 10 2.14 -6.75 -4.55
N ILE A 11 2.04 -5.42 -4.39
CA ILE A 11 1.52 -4.54 -5.46
C ILE A 11 2.35 -4.65 -6.74
N ARG A 12 3.68 -4.66 -6.63
CA ARG A 12 4.57 -4.85 -7.78
C ARG A 12 4.31 -6.19 -8.47
N GLU A 13 4.26 -7.28 -7.72
CA GLU A 13 4.04 -8.62 -8.25
C GLU A 13 2.68 -8.73 -8.96
N ASP A 14 1.63 -8.15 -8.38
CA ASP A 14 0.30 -8.14 -9.00
C ASP A 14 0.27 -7.31 -10.29
N VAL A 15 0.92 -6.14 -10.32
CA VAL A 15 1.05 -5.33 -11.54
C VAL A 15 1.80 -6.10 -12.63
N HIS A 16 2.94 -6.72 -12.29
CA HIS A 16 3.73 -7.54 -13.21
C HIS A 16 2.99 -8.79 -13.69
N ALA A 17 2.12 -9.36 -12.88
CA ALA A 17 1.32 -10.51 -13.26
C ALA A 17 0.12 -10.17 -14.16
N THR A 18 -0.38 -8.93 -14.14
CA THR A 18 -1.72 -8.62 -14.70
C THR A 18 -1.83 -7.38 -15.58
N VAL A 19 -0.94 -6.40 -15.46
CA VAL A 19 -1.10 -5.08 -16.10
C VAL A 19 0.07 -4.71 -17.01
N SER A 20 1.30 -4.79 -16.51
CA SER A 20 2.45 -4.17 -17.17
C SER A 20 3.75 -4.77 -16.68
N ASP A 21 4.79 -4.78 -17.53
CA ASP A 21 6.14 -5.22 -17.20
C ASP A 21 7.08 -4.06 -16.82
N ILE A 22 6.58 -2.83 -16.67
CA ILE A 22 7.43 -1.68 -16.35
C ILE A 22 8.24 -1.91 -15.06
N PRO A 23 9.52 -1.48 -15.00
CA PRO A 23 10.31 -1.64 -13.80
C PRO A 23 9.71 -0.88 -12.59
N ILE A 24 9.27 -1.61 -11.57
CA ILE A 24 8.84 -1.04 -10.29
C ILE A 24 9.90 -1.33 -9.23
N GLN A 25 10.45 -0.27 -8.64
CA GLN A 25 11.58 -0.39 -7.72
C GLN A 25 11.61 0.72 -6.66
N ASN A 26 12.34 0.47 -5.56
CA ASN A 26 12.58 1.48 -4.55
C ASN A 26 13.52 2.55 -5.12
N ALA A 27 13.07 3.81 -5.25
CA ALA A 27 13.89 4.86 -5.87
C ALA A 27 15.26 5.08 -5.18
N ASN A 28 15.35 4.92 -3.86
CA ASN A 28 16.62 5.06 -3.14
C ASN A 28 17.61 3.92 -3.42
N GLN A 29 17.12 2.79 -3.93
CA GLN A 29 17.93 1.63 -4.28
C GLN A 29 18.06 1.42 -5.80
N GLY A 30 17.17 2.02 -6.59
CA GLY A 30 17.04 1.81 -8.04
C GLY A 30 17.35 3.03 -8.91
N LEU A 31 17.38 4.25 -8.35
CA LEU A 31 17.71 5.48 -9.08
C LEU A 31 18.92 6.18 -8.45
N TYR A 32 18.72 6.86 -7.33
CA TYR A 32 19.76 7.55 -6.56
C TYR A 32 19.24 7.91 -5.16
N PRO A 33 20.11 8.15 -4.17
CA PRO A 33 19.69 8.60 -2.85
C PRO A 33 18.95 9.94 -2.94
N ASN A 34 17.70 9.96 -2.52
CA ASN A 34 16.85 11.14 -2.44
C ASN A 34 16.24 11.29 -1.04
N CYS A 35 16.01 12.53 -0.63
CA CYS A 35 15.37 12.88 0.63
C CYS A 35 14.48 14.11 0.45
N GLY A 36 13.43 14.23 1.27
CA GLY A 36 12.49 15.35 1.20
C GLY A 36 11.56 15.29 -0.01
N THR A 37 11.36 14.10 -0.59
CA THR A 37 10.46 13.92 -1.73
C THR A 37 9.00 13.89 -1.29
N SER A 38 8.08 14.13 -2.23
CA SER A 38 6.64 13.98 -1.98
C SER A 38 6.27 12.58 -1.49
N ARG A 39 6.97 11.54 -1.96
CA ARG A 39 6.82 10.17 -1.48
C ARG A 39 7.20 10.02 0.00
N ASP A 40 8.30 10.62 0.42
CA ASP A 40 8.76 10.52 1.80
C ASP A 40 7.76 11.23 2.74
N TYR A 41 7.15 12.33 2.30
CA TYR A 41 6.07 12.98 3.04
C TYR A 41 4.77 12.17 3.04
N GLY A 42 4.34 11.69 1.87
CA GLY A 42 3.10 10.93 1.73
C GLY A 42 3.08 9.65 2.55
N TYR A 43 4.14 8.84 2.45
CA TYR A 43 4.25 7.62 3.26
C TYR A 43 4.72 7.91 4.68
N GLY A 44 5.79 8.67 4.87
CA GLY A 44 6.43 8.85 6.16
C GLY A 44 5.71 9.80 7.12
N VAL A 45 4.97 10.79 6.62
CA VAL A 45 4.24 11.77 7.45
C VAL A 45 2.74 11.56 7.40
N MET A 46 2.17 11.39 6.20
CA MET A 46 0.72 11.20 6.06
C MET A 46 0.28 9.75 6.25
N GLY A 47 1.21 8.79 6.17
CA GLY A 47 0.93 7.36 6.34
C GLY A 47 0.26 6.70 5.13
N PHE A 48 0.21 7.34 3.96
CA PHE A 48 -0.42 6.79 2.77
C PHE A 48 0.61 6.08 1.87
N PRO A 49 0.31 4.88 1.34
CA PRO A 49 1.11 4.31 0.26
C PRO A 49 1.24 5.33 -0.86
N THR A 50 2.47 5.70 -1.20
CA THR A 50 2.76 6.77 -2.16
C THR A 50 3.73 6.26 -3.21
N PHE A 51 3.41 6.52 -4.48
CA PHE A 51 4.16 6.04 -5.64
C PHE A 51 4.68 7.23 -6.44
N THR A 52 5.87 7.06 -7.02
CA THR A 52 6.44 7.99 -7.99
C THR A 52 6.42 7.28 -9.34
N PHE A 53 5.85 7.93 -10.34
CA PHE A 53 5.87 7.47 -11.72
C PHE A 53 6.89 8.28 -12.49
N GLU A 54 7.94 7.62 -12.95
CA GLU A 54 8.90 8.18 -13.89
C GLU A 54 8.39 7.83 -15.29
N THR A 55 7.65 8.74 -15.90
CA THR A 55 6.82 8.46 -17.08
C THR A 55 7.57 8.50 -18.40
N ASP A 56 8.84 8.95 -18.40
CA ASP A 56 9.59 9.05 -19.65
C ASP A 56 11.08 9.45 -19.53
N ASP A 57 11.92 8.91 -20.43
CA ASP A 57 13.33 9.30 -20.65
C ASP A 57 13.48 10.55 -21.55
N GLU A 58 12.49 10.90 -22.38
CA GLU A 58 12.55 12.08 -23.28
C GLU A 58 11.88 13.33 -22.69
N GLN A 59 11.70 13.39 -21.37
CA GLN A 59 10.88 14.36 -20.64
C GLN A 59 11.15 15.85 -20.96
N PHE A 60 12.32 16.18 -21.53
CA PHE A 60 12.72 17.55 -21.92
C PHE A 60 13.19 17.68 -23.36
N VAL A 61 12.95 16.67 -24.21
CA VAL A 61 13.34 16.70 -25.63
C VAL A 61 12.24 17.40 -26.45
N PRO A 62 12.57 18.45 -27.23
CA PRO A 62 11.59 19.07 -28.12
C PRO A 62 11.21 18.12 -29.26
N GLY A 63 9.97 17.63 -29.23
CA GLY A 63 9.48 16.63 -30.18
C GLY A 63 9.77 15.21 -29.70
N SER A 64 8.88 14.28 -30.03
CA SER A 64 9.05 12.86 -29.72
C SER A 64 8.98 12.03 -30.99
N PHE A 65 9.76 10.96 -31.02
CA PHE A 65 9.75 9.97 -32.10
C PHE A 65 8.56 9.00 -31.99
N GLU A 66 7.98 8.86 -30.79
CA GLU A 66 6.81 8.03 -30.49
C GLU A 66 5.61 8.88 -30.06
N SER A 67 4.41 8.32 -30.15
CA SER A 67 3.22 9.05 -29.74
C SER A 67 3.17 9.14 -28.21
N LEU A 68 2.84 10.33 -27.67
CA LEU A 68 2.64 10.50 -26.22
C LEU A 68 1.57 9.55 -25.66
N HIS A 69 0.61 9.13 -26.49
CA HIS A 69 -0.42 8.20 -26.08
C HIS A 69 0.16 6.83 -25.79
N ASP A 70 0.95 6.28 -26.72
CA ASP A 70 1.54 4.95 -26.57
C ASP A 70 2.49 4.90 -25.37
N ARG A 71 3.20 6.00 -25.14
CA ARG A 71 4.15 6.14 -24.03
C ARG A 71 3.48 6.19 -22.67
N LEU A 72 2.35 6.90 -22.54
CA LEU A 72 1.66 7.09 -21.26
C LEU A 72 0.58 6.05 -20.99
N ALA A 73 0.20 5.25 -22.00
CA ALA A 73 -0.88 4.29 -21.88
C ALA A 73 -0.56 3.23 -20.83
N GLU A 74 0.68 2.74 -20.82
CA GLU A 74 1.11 1.69 -19.91
C GLU A 74 1.11 2.17 -18.45
N GLU A 75 1.72 3.31 -18.13
CA GLU A 75 1.67 3.83 -16.76
C GLU A 75 0.25 4.23 -16.34
N LEU A 76 -0.59 4.69 -17.27
CA LEU A 76 -1.98 5.01 -16.97
C LEU A 76 -2.77 3.75 -16.57
N ASP A 77 -2.51 2.61 -17.20
CA ASP A 77 -3.13 1.34 -16.81
C ASP A 77 -2.66 0.87 -15.44
N VAL A 78 -1.37 1.08 -15.11
CA VAL A 78 -0.87 0.87 -13.74
C VAL A 78 -1.56 1.81 -12.76
N MET A 79 -1.70 3.11 -13.06
CA MET A 79 -2.42 4.06 -12.19
C MET A 79 -3.88 3.66 -11.98
N ARG A 80 -4.57 3.17 -13.01
CA ARG A 80 -5.94 2.66 -12.89
C ARG A 80 -6.01 1.43 -12.01
N PHE A 81 -5.10 0.48 -12.20
CA PHE A 81 -4.98 -0.68 -11.33
C PHE A 81 -4.79 -0.26 -9.88
N LEU A 82 -3.89 0.71 -9.66
CA LEU A 82 -3.60 1.22 -8.33
C LEU A 82 -4.85 1.82 -7.66
N ILE A 83 -5.56 2.69 -8.36
CA ILE A 83 -6.78 3.35 -7.86
C ILE A 83 -7.88 2.32 -7.57
N ASN A 84 -8.10 1.36 -8.46
CA ASN A 84 -9.15 0.36 -8.30
C ASN A 84 -8.90 -0.59 -7.13
N ASN A 85 -7.63 -0.82 -6.77
CA ASN A 85 -7.24 -1.75 -5.71
C ASN A 85 -6.90 -1.07 -4.38
N VAL A 86 -7.07 0.25 -4.26
CA VAL A 86 -6.70 1.04 -3.07
C VAL A 86 -7.27 0.47 -1.75
N TRP A 87 -8.45 -0.14 -1.82
CA TRP A 87 -9.14 -0.73 -0.67
C TRP A 87 -8.44 -1.96 -0.08
N TYR A 88 -7.65 -2.67 -0.89
CA TYR A 88 -6.96 -3.89 -0.49
C TYR A 88 -5.58 -3.59 0.09
N TRP A 89 -5.05 -2.38 -0.03
CA TRP A 89 -3.66 -2.11 0.32
C TRP A 89 -3.40 -1.99 1.81
N ARG A 90 -4.39 -1.56 2.58
CA ARG A 90 -4.29 -1.59 4.04
C ARG A 90 -4.90 -2.88 4.56
N ALA A 91 -4.57 -3.23 5.80
CA ALA A 91 -5.21 -4.32 6.49
C ALA A 91 -6.72 -4.06 6.53
N ARG A 92 -7.50 -5.05 6.11
CA ARG A 92 -8.95 -5.01 6.15
C ARG A 92 -9.42 -6.24 6.91
N LEU A 93 -9.65 -6.02 8.19
CA LEU A 93 -10.03 -7.07 9.12
C LEU A 93 -11.54 -7.26 9.11
N ASP A 94 -11.97 -8.48 8.80
CA ASP A 94 -13.35 -8.93 9.01
C ASP A 94 -13.36 -9.96 10.14
N VAL A 95 -14.24 -9.78 11.11
CA VAL A 95 -14.34 -10.64 12.30
C VAL A 95 -15.33 -11.75 11.99
N ASN A 96 -14.81 -12.96 11.79
CA ASN A 96 -15.60 -14.14 11.48
C ASN A 96 -16.30 -14.68 12.72
N ALA A 97 -15.58 -14.72 13.85
CA ALA A 97 -16.08 -15.24 15.10
C ALA A 97 -15.40 -14.56 16.30
N LEU A 98 -16.15 -14.48 17.40
CA LEU A 98 -15.68 -14.03 18.70
C LEU A 98 -16.09 -15.08 19.72
N ASP A 99 -15.11 -15.72 20.35
CA ASP A 99 -15.33 -16.61 21.48
C ASP A 99 -14.77 -15.98 22.76
N VAL A 100 -15.60 -15.94 23.80
CA VAL A 100 -15.26 -15.39 25.10
C VAL A 100 -15.38 -16.51 26.12
N SER A 101 -14.22 -16.98 26.56
CA SER A 101 -14.10 -17.95 27.65
C SER A 101 -13.78 -17.23 28.97
N ARG A 102 -13.75 -17.98 30.08
CA ARG A 102 -13.49 -17.41 31.41
C ARG A 102 -12.13 -16.69 31.49
N ASP A 103 -11.11 -17.20 30.79
CA ASP A 103 -9.72 -16.75 30.93
C ASP A 103 -9.10 -16.25 29.60
N ALA A 104 -9.83 -16.35 28.49
CA ALA A 104 -9.32 -15.94 27.18
C ALA A 104 -10.44 -15.44 26.25
N VAL A 105 -10.10 -14.45 25.43
CA VAL A 105 -10.91 -13.99 24.29
C VAL A 105 -10.19 -14.40 23.02
N THR A 106 -10.88 -15.06 22.10
CA THR A 106 -10.35 -15.47 20.80
C THR A 106 -11.17 -14.83 19.68
N LEU A 107 -10.50 -14.15 18.77
CA LEU A 107 -11.11 -13.67 17.53
C LEU A 107 -10.57 -14.48 16.36
N ASP A 108 -11.48 -14.96 15.52
CA ASP A 108 -11.17 -15.39 14.18
C ASP A 108 -11.35 -14.18 13.26
N VAL A 109 -10.27 -13.77 12.60
CA VAL A 109 -10.23 -12.58 11.75
C VAL A 109 -9.65 -12.94 10.39
N THR A 110 -10.36 -12.58 9.33
CA THR A 110 -9.81 -12.62 7.97
C THR A 110 -9.28 -11.25 7.59
N ASN A 111 -8.02 -11.20 7.18
CA ASN A 111 -7.47 -10.00 6.54
C ASN A 111 -7.70 -10.10 5.03
N HIS A 112 -8.57 -9.23 4.51
CA HIS A 112 -8.79 -9.08 3.07
C HIS A 112 -7.78 -8.15 2.39
N GLY A 113 -6.91 -7.52 3.17
CA GLY A 113 -5.90 -6.60 2.67
C GLY A 113 -4.50 -7.19 2.59
N TYR A 114 -3.60 -6.44 1.96
CA TYR A 114 -2.20 -6.79 1.76
C TYR A 114 -1.29 -6.34 2.92
N ALA A 115 -1.64 -5.27 3.64
CA ALA A 115 -0.84 -4.88 4.79
C ALA A 115 -1.00 -5.88 5.94
N SER A 116 0.11 -6.10 6.64
CA SER A 116 0.16 -6.95 7.82
C SER A 116 -0.77 -6.44 8.93
N THR A 117 -1.17 -7.36 9.80
CA THR A 117 -2.03 -7.12 10.97
C THR A 117 -1.28 -7.32 12.28
N THR A 118 0.05 -7.33 12.25
CA THR A 118 0.90 -7.56 13.44
C THR A 118 0.61 -6.57 14.57
N ASN A 119 0.11 -5.37 14.25
CA ASN A 119 -0.23 -4.32 15.22
C ASN A 119 -1.73 -4.19 15.50
N ALA A 120 -2.55 -5.16 15.10
CA ALA A 120 -3.97 -5.15 15.40
C ALA A 120 -4.19 -5.36 16.91
N SER A 121 -4.97 -4.49 17.54
CA SER A 121 -5.35 -4.59 18.94
C SER A 121 -6.85 -4.76 19.12
N LEU A 122 -7.25 -5.37 20.24
CA LEU A 122 -8.63 -5.53 20.65
C LEU A 122 -8.88 -4.73 21.92
N GLU A 123 -9.95 -3.93 21.93
CA GLU A 123 -10.37 -3.18 23.10
C GLU A 123 -11.81 -3.51 23.49
N TYR A 124 -12.04 -3.69 24.79
CA TYR A 124 -13.37 -3.72 25.36
C TYR A 124 -13.70 -2.35 25.96
N ARG A 125 -14.80 -1.73 25.50
CA ARG A 125 -15.22 -0.39 25.90
C ARG A 125 -16.55 -0.42 26.65
N LEU A 126 -16.66 0.40 27.69
CA LEU A 126 -17.91 0.61 28.44
C LEU A 126 -18.88 1.50 27.66
N ALA A 127 -20.12 1.58 28.13
CA ALA A 127 -21.18 2.38 27.50
C ALA A 127 -20.86 3.89 27.45
N ASP A 128 -19.98 4.38 28.33
CA ASP A 128 -19.50 5.77 28.35
C ASP A 128 -18.28 6.00 27.43
N GLY A 129 -17.80 4.96 26.74
CA GLY A 129 -16.66 5.00 25.81
C GLY A 129 -15.29 4.77 26.45
N SER A 130 -15.21 4.63 27.78
CA SER A 130 -13.96 4.33 28.47
C SER A 130 -13.48 2.89 28.19
N VAL A 131 -12.16 2.69 28.12
CA VAL A 131 -11.55 1.38 27.87
C VAL A 131 -11.51 0.60 29.19
N ALA A 132 -12.21 -0.53 29.24
CA ALA A 132 -12.22 -1.44 30.38
C ALA A 132 -11.09 -2.47 30.30
N TRP A 133 -10.66 -2.84 29.08
CA TRP A 133 -9.54 -3.73 28.83
C TRP A 133 -9.03 -3.54 27.40
N ALA A 134 -7.72 -3.76 27.18
CA ALA A 134 -7.09 -3.77 25.88
C ALA A 134 -6.13 -4.96 25.79
N SER A 135 -6.03 -5.57 24.62
CA SER A 135 -4.97 -6.53 24.32
C SER A 135 -3.61 -5.83 24.33
N ASP A 136 -2.58 -6.57 24.73
CA ASP A 136 -1.18 -6.11 24.65
C ASP A 136 -0.73 -5.88 23.19
#